data_AF-A0A3S4T3S0-F1
#
_entry.id   AF-A0A3S4T3S0-F1
#
_cell.length_a   1.000
_cell.length_b   1.000
_cell.length_c   1.000
_cell.angle_alpha   90.00
_cell.angle_beta   90.00
_cell.angle_gamma   90.00
#
_symmetry.space_group_name_H-M   'P 1'
#
loop_
_entity.id
_entity.type
_entity.pdbx_description
1 polymer ?
#
loop_
_entity_poly.entity_id
_entity_poly.type
_entity_poly.pdbx_seq_one_letter_code
_entity_poly.pdbx_strand_id
1 'polypeptide(L)'
;MITLIEAYEAKNFPLDLPNPIDAIKFWMEQSGLSAADLAPAIGRMNRVYEVLNGKRALTLPMIWKLHELFGIPAESLIKPMKHC
;
A
#
# COMPACT_ATOMS: atom_id res chain seq x y z
N MET A 1 -20.31 -7.34 -32.48
CA MET A 1 -19.44 -8.34 -31.84
C MET A 1 -18.56 -7.58 -30.87
N ILE A 2 -18.73 -7.84 -29.59
CA ILE A 2 -18.13 -7.09 -28.47
C ILE A 2 -16.74 -7.66 -28.22
N THR A 3 -15.72 -6.95 -28.70
CA THR A 3 -14.31 -7.22 -28.40
C THR A 3 -14.04 -6.81 -26.95
N LEU A 4 -14.11 -7.78 -26.04
CA LEU A 4 -13.75 -7.68 -24.63
C LEU A 4 -12.22 -7.52 -24.47
N ILE A 5 -11.67 -6.41 -24.97
CA ILE A 5 -10.21 -6.14 -24.96
C ILE A 5 -9.90 -4.79 -24.28
N GLU A 6 -10.90 -4.03 -23.84
CA GLU A 6 -10.72 -2.67 -23.31
C GLU A 6 -10.55 -2.55 -21.78
N ALA A 7 -10.24 -3.63 -21.07
CA ALA A 7 -10.01 -3.58 -19.62
C ALA A 7 -8.69 -4.21 -19.15
N TYR A 8 -7.77 -4.47 -20.08
CA TYR A 8 -6.45 -5.06 -19.77
C TYR A 8 -5.27 -4.12 -20.05
N GLU A 9 -5.53 -2.80 -20.14
CA GLU A 9 -4.50 -1.74 -20.20
C GLU A 9 -4.34 -0.92 -18.90
N ALA A 10 -5.04 -1.31 -17.82
CA ALA A 10 -4.78 -0.78 -16.48
C ALA A 10 -3.71 -1.57 -15.70
N LYS A 11 -2.82 -2.29 -16.42
CA LYS A 11 -1.55 -2.82 -15.87
C LYS A 11 -0.45 -1.76 -15.80
N ASN A 12 -0.81 -0.49 -15.89
CA ASN A 12 0.06 0.59 -15.48
C ASN A 12 -0.30 0.89 -14.03
N PHE A 13 0.56 0.44 -13.10
CA PHE A 13 0.58 0.94 -11.73
C PHE A 13 0.24 2.43 -11.75
N PRO A 14 -0.91 2.87 -11.20
CA PRO A 14 -1.13 4.29 -11.00
C PRO A 14 -0.14 4.71 -9.91
N LEU A 15 1.09 5.03 -10.33
CA LEU A 15 2.10 5.76 -9.59
C LEU A 15 1.65 7.22 -9.38
N ASP A 16 0.35 7.45 -9.21
CA ASP A 16 -0.30 8.72 -8.87
C ASP A 16 -1.12 8.55 -7.59
N LEU A 17 -0.71 7.62 -6.71
CA LEU A 17 -1.13 7.63 -5.32
C LEU A 17 -0.24 8.66 -4.62
N PRO A 18 -0.75 9.87 -4.29
CA PRO A 18 0.06 10.89 -3.62
C PRO A 18 0.46 10.45 -2.20
N ASN A 19 -0.18 9.42 -1.66
CA ASN A 19 -0.04 8.99 -0.27
C ASN A 19 0.35 7.49 -0.19
N PRO A 20 1.42 7.13 0.55
CA PRO A 20 1.82 5.73 0.76
C PRO A 20 0.71 4.84 1.37
N ILE A 21 -0.29 5.43 2.01
CA ILE A 21 -1.44 4.70 2.58
C ILE A 21 -2.30 4.08 1.50
N ASP A 22 -2.58 4.82 0.43
CA ASP A 22 -3.43 4.31 -0.64
C ASP A 22 -2.69 3.24 -1.45
N ALA A 23 -1.35 3.31 -1.52
CA ALA A 23 -0.55 2.20 -2.03
C ALA A 23 -0.73 0.93 -1.17
N ILE A 24 -0.70 1.04 0.17
CA ILE A 24 -0.95 -0.12 1.05
C ILE A 24 -2.35 -0.69 0.82
N LYS A 25 -3.39 0.15 0.74
CA LYS A 25 -4.77 -0.30 0.50
C LYS A 25 -4.92 -1.00 -0.85
N PHE A 26 -4.29 -0.45 -1.88
CA PHE A 26 -4.27 -1.07 -3.21
C PHE A 26 -3.64 -2.47 -3.17
N TRP A 27 -2.48 -2.60 -2.51
CA TRP A 27 -1.84 -3.90 -2.33
C TRP A 27 -2.65 -4.85 -1.45
N MET A 28 -3.35 -4.35 -0.44
CA MET A 28 -4.29 -5.14 0.34
C MET A 28 -5.42 -5.71 -0.53
N GLU A 29 -5.99 -4.90 -1.41
CA GLU A 29 -7.07 -5.32 -2.30
C GLU A 29 -6.56 -6.31 -3.37
N GLN A 30 -5.38 -6.07 -3.94
CA GLN A 30 -4.76 -6.94 -4.94
C GLN A 30 -4.33 -8.30 -4.36
N SER A 31 -3.78 -8.33 -3.15
CA SER A 31 -3.30 -9.54 -2.50
C SER A 31 -4.33 -10.19 -1.57
N GLY A 32 -5.52 -9.59 -1.41
CA GLY A 32 -6.56 -10.06 -0.49
C GLY A 32 -6.16 -9.98 1.00
N LEU A 33 -5.23 -9.08 1.35
CA LEU A 33 -4.71 -8.93 2.71
C LEU A 33 -5.67 -8.12 3.57
N SER A 34 -5.87 -8.55 4.82
CA SER A 34 -6.66 -7.82 5.79
C SER A 34 -5.79 -6.94 6.69
N ALA A 35 -6.39 -5.97 7.37
CA ALA A 35 -5.67 -5.13 8.34
C ALA A 35 -5.01 -5.96 9.47
N ALA A 36 -5.58 -7.13 9.78
CA ALA A 36 -5.00 -8.09 10.71
C ALA A 36 -3.66 -8.66 10.22
N ASP A 37 -3.53 -8.89 8.92
CA ASP A 37 -2.30 -9.41 8.33
C ASP A 37 -1.18 -8.37 8.38
N LEU A 38 -1.50 -7.08 8.28
CA LEU A 38 -0.51 -6.00 8.41
C LEU A 38 0.05 -5.82 9.83
N ALA A 39 -0.57 -6.44 10.84
CA ALA A 39 -0.13 -6.34 12.23
C ALA A 39 1.33 -6.79 12.45
N PRO A 40 1.82 -7.94 11.96
CA PRO A 40 3.23 -8.31 12.06
C PRO A 40 4.20 -7.29 11.44
N ALA A 41 3.81 -6.57 10.38
CA ALA A 41 4.65 -5.55 9.76
C ALA A 41 4.65 -4.22 10.51
N ILE A 42 3.48 -3.76 10.94
CA ILE A 42 3.28 -2.42 11.51
C ILE A 42 3.30 -2.43 13.04
N GLY A 43 2.76 -3.48 13.67
CA GLY A 43 2.61 -3.66 15.11
C GLY A 43 1.17 -3.99 15.52
N ARG A 44 0.69 -3.42 16.63
CA ARG A 44 -0.68 -3.67 17.11
C ARG A 44 -1.74 -3.20 16.10
N MET A 45 -2.91 -3.85 16.08
CA MET A 45 -4.07 -3.47 15.25
C MET A 45 -4.43 -1.99 15.32
N ASN A 46 -4.43 -1.38 16.52
CA ASN A 46 -4.69 0.06 16.67
C ASN A 46 -3.72 0.90 15.81
N ARG A 47 -2.44 0.53 15.80
CA ARG A 47 -1.40 1.23 15.03
C ARG A 47 -1.56 0.99 13.53
N VAL A 48 -2.03 -0.19 13.11
CA VAL A 48 -2.39 -0.45 11.71
C VAL A 48 -3.49 0.53 11.27
N TYR A 49 -4.56 0.66 12.04
CA TYR A 49 -5.64 1.61 11.73
C TYR A 49 -5.18 3.06 11.77
N GLU A 50 -4.32 3.46 12.70
CA GLU A 50 -3.76 4.81 12.73
C GLU A 50 -2.98 5.15 11.46
N VAL A 51 -2.21 4.17 10.95
CA VAL A 51 -1.45 4.28 9.72
C VAL A 51 -2.37 4.30 8.49
N LEU A 52 -3.35 3.39 8.43
CA LEU A 52 -4.33 3.32 7.33
C LEU A 52 -5.26 4.56 7.28
N ASN A 53 -5.42 5.26 8.40
CA ASN A 53 -6.18 6.51 8.49
C ASN A 53 -5.29 7.76 8.37
N GLY A 54 -3.97 7.62 8.23
CA GLY A 54 -3.05 8.75 8.10
C GLY A 54 -2.85 9.58 9.35
N LYS A 55 -3.28 9.07 10.51
CA LYS A 55 -2.96 9.69 11.81
C LYS A 55 -1.47 9.57 12.15
N ARG A 56 -0.79 8.58 11.57
CA ARG A 56 0.63 8.32 11.80
C ARG A 56 1.37 8.09 10.48
N ALA A 57 2.52 8.76 10.33
CA ALA A 57 3.43 8.52 9.22
C ALA A 57 4.03 7.11 9.26
N LEU A 58 4.20 6.50 8.09
CA LEU A 58 4.99 5.27 7.95
C LEU A 58 6.45 5.56 8.30
N THR A 59 7.06 4.69 9.08
CA THR A 59 8.51 4.73 9.30
C THR A 59 9.21 3.74 8.36
N LEU A 60 10.46 4.04 8.00
CA LEU A 60 11.29 3.17 7.15
C LEU A 60 11.31 1.68 7.58
N PRO A 61 11.47 1.32 8.87
CA PRO A 61 11.41 -0.09 9.28
C PRO A 61 10.05 -0.75 9.04
N MET A 62 8.94 0.01 9.04
CA MET A 62 7.63 -0.54 8.70
C MET A 62 7.52 -0.82 7.21
N ILE A 63 8.08 0.05 6.36
CA ILE A 63 8.16 -0.16 4.91
C ILE A 63 8.93 -1.44 4.60
N TRP A 64 10.08 -1.63 5.25
CA TRP A 64 10.92 -2.82 5.05
C TRP A 64 10.17 -4.10 5.43
N LYS A 65 9.47 -4.11 6.57
CA LYS A 65 8.68 -5.26 6.98
C LYS A 65 7.50 -5.53 6.05
N LEU A 66 6.85 -4.49 5.52
CA LEU A 66 5.78 -4.64 4.54
C LEU A 66 6.31 -5.25 3.23
N HIS A 67 7.50 -4.84 2.81
CA HIS A 67 8.19 -5.41 1.67
C HIS A 67 8.58 -6.87 1.90
N GLU A 68 9.18 -7.21 3.04
CA GLU A 68 9.59 -8.59 3.34
C GLU A 68 8.41 -9.55 3.51
N LEU A 69 7.31 -9.12 4.15
CA LEU A 69 6.18 -10.00 4.46
C LEU A 69 5.16 -10.11 3.32
N PHE A 70 4.93 -9.03 2.58
CA PHE A 70 3.88 -8.97 1.54
C PHE A 70 4.43 -8.80 0.13
N GLY A 71 5.75 -8.65 -0.03
CA GLY A 71 6.36 -8.41 -1.34
C GLY A 71 6.02 -7.04 -1.94
N ILE A 72 5.50 -6.10 -1.13
CA ILE A 72 5.13 -4.76 -1.60
C ILE A 72 6.41 -3.97 -1.89
N PRO A 73 6.67 -3.53 -3.14
CA PRO A 73 7.90 -2.83 -3.49
C PRO A 73 8.07 -1.59 -2.62
N ALA A 74 9.18 -1.55 -1.89
CA ALA A 74 9.47 -0.46 -0.95
C ALA A 74 9.48 0.89 -1.67
N GLU A 75 9.89 0.94 -2.94
CA GLU A 75 9.86 2.12 -3.81
C GLU A 75 8.45 2.71 -3.96
N SER A 76 7.40 1.88 -3.94
CA SER A 76 6.01 2.36 -3.99
C SER A 76 5.57 3.03 -2.68
N LEU A 77 6.27 2.75 -1.58
CA LEU A 77 6.00 3.26 -0.23
C LEU A 77 6.97 4.38 0.18
N ILE A 78 8.11 4.50 -0.51
CA ILE A 78 9.20 5.47 -0.23
C ILE A 78 8.98 6.81 -0.95
N LYS A 79 7.85 7.02 -1.65
CA LYS A 79 7.55 8.35 -2.21
C LYS A 79 7.66 9.40 -1.09
N PRO A 80 8.58 10.37 -1.19
CA PRO A 80 8.68 11.41 -0.18
C PRO A 80 7.33 12.13 -0.17
N MET A 81 6.65 12.12 0.98
CA MET A 81 5.54 13.03 1.21
C MET A 81 6.08 14.42 0.91
N LYS A 82 5.68 15.01 -0.22
CA LYS A 82 5.90 16.43 -0.49
C LYS A 82 5.05 17.18 0.52
N HIS A 83 5.62 17.42 1.69
CA HIS A 83 5.17 18.47 2.59
C HIS A 83 5.61 19.77 1.90
N CYS A 84 4.68 20.43 1.21
CA CYS A 84 4.84 21.83 0.84
C CYS A 84 4.67 22.69 2.09
#